data_AF-A0A8T5L8I0-F1
#
_entry.id   AF-A0A8T5L8I0-F1
#
_cell.length_a   1.000
_cell.length_b   1.000
_cell.length_c   1.000
_cell.angle_alpha   90.00
_cell.angle_beta   90.00
_cell.angle_gamma   90.00
#
_symmetry.space_group_name_H-M   'P 1'
#
loop_
_entity.id
_entity.type
_entity.pdbx_description
1 polymer ?
#
loop_
_entity_poly.entity_id
_entity_poly.type
_entity_poly.pdbx_seq_one_letter_code
_entity_poly.pdbx_strand_id
1 'polypeptide(L)' 'MTLKNDNKEKFVVKRDKKFGGDLKYDSYNQIEKDFIDKKLHPLDLKNAVADEINNLLEPIRKDKLINKLYKEAYS' A
#
# COMPACT_ATOMS: atom_id res chain seq x y z
N MET A 1 8.53 -1.44 6.99
CA MET A 1 7.25 -1.08 7.65
C MET A 1 7.41 0.09 8.64
N THR A 2 8.37 0.99 8.44
CA THR A 2 8.70 2.05 9.43
C THR A 2 7.52 2.97 9.71
N LEU A 3 6.94 3.62 8.69
CA LEU A 3 5.80 4.54 8.88
C LEU A 3 4.57 3.92 9.55
N LYS A 4 4.20 2.69 9.17
CA LYS A 4 3.06 1.99 9.78
C LYS A 4 3.37 1.51 11.19
N ASN A 5 4.59 1.03 11.44
CA ASN A 5 5.02 0.64 12.79
C ASN A 5 5.01 1.84 13.74
N ASP A 6 5.46 3.01 13.27
CA ASP A 6 5.45 4.26 14.02
C ASP A 6 4.02 4.67 14.41
N ASN A 7 3.06 4.46 13.49
CA ASN A 7 1.64 4.73 13.72
C ASN A 7 0.86 3.57 14.37
N LYS A 8 1.54 2.46 14.76
CA LYS A 8 0.92 1.22 15.25
C LYS A 8 -0.13 0.62 14.31
N GLU A 9 0.02 0.84 13.02
CA GLU A 9 -0.84 0.31 11.96
C GLU A 9 -0.30 -0.99 11.37
N LYS A 10 -1.22 -1.82 10.88
CA LYS A 10 -0.88 -3.06 10.15
C LYS A 10 -0.90 -2.82 8.65
N PHE A 11 -0.06 -3.54 7.92
CA PHE A 11 -0.21 -3.64 6.47
C PHE A 11 -1.31 -4.66 6.17
N VAL A 12 -2.33 -4.24 5.40
CA VAL A 12 -3.51 -5.07 5.13
C VAL A 12 -3.56 -5.39 3.65
N VAL A 13 -3.56 -6.68 3.32
CA VAL A 13 -3.82 -7.16 1.96
C VAL A 13 -5.28 -7.61 1.90
N LYS A 14 -6.11 -6.82 1.22
CA LYS A 14 -7.53 -7.15 1.02
C LYS A 14 -7.65 -8.20 -0.07
N ARG A 15 -8.35 -9.30 0.24
CA ARG A 15 -8.59 -10.38 -0.74
C ARG A 15 -9.95 -11.04 -0.49
N ASP A 16 -10.57 -11.50 -1.56
CA ASP A 16 -11.88 -12.15 -1.47
C ASP A 16 -11.83 -13.36 -0.51
N LYS A 17 -12.94 -13.61 0.20
CA LYS A 17 -13.07 -14.75 1.12
C LYS A 17 -12.77 -16.10 0.46
N LYS A 18 -13.09 -16.25 -0.83
CA LYS A 18 -12.80 -17.46 -1.63
C LYS A 18 -11.30 -17.76 -1.78
N PHE A 19 -10.43 -16.76 -1.58
CA PHE A 19 -8.97 -16.87 -1.63
C PHE A 19 -8.31 -16.80 -0.26
N GLY A 20 -9.08 -17.03 0.82
CA GLY A 20 -8.57 -17.08 2.19
C GLY A 20 -8.75 -15.78 3.00
N GLY A 21 -9.42 -14.76 2.46
CA GLY A 21 -9.82 -13.54 3.18
C GLY A 21 -8.66 -12.64 3.64
N ASP A 22 -8.93 -11.39 4.01
CA ASP A 22 -7.90 -10.38 4.30
C ASP A 22 -6.73 -10.86 5.17
N LEU A 23 -5.50 -10.52 4.74
CA LEU A 23 -4.27 -10.77 5.48
C LEU A 23 -3.78 -9.49 6.17
N LYS A 24 -3.30 -9.62 7.40
CA LYS A 24 -2.78 -8.49 8.20
C LYS A 24 -1.37 -8.80 8.67
N TYR A 25 -0.45 -7.91 8.38
CA TYR A 25 0.97 -8.06 8.67
C TYR A 25 1.44 -6.98 9.62
N ASP A 26 2.25 -7.39 10.60
CA ASP A 26 2.87 -6.51 11.60
C ASP A 26 4.36 -6.24 11.29
N SER A 27 4.96 -7.01 10.39
CA SER A 27 6.36 -6.84 10.00
C SER A 27 6.61 -7.29 8.56
N TYR A 28 7.67 -6.75 7.96
CA TYR A 28 8.12 -7.16 6.63
C TYR A 28 8.44 -8.66 6.57
N ASN A 29 9.09 -9.20 7.61
CA ASN A 29 9.46 -10.61 7.67
C ASN A 29 8.25 -11.56 7.54
N GLN A 30 7.07 -11.15 8.04
CA GLN A 30 5.85 -11.95 7.87
C GLN A 30 5.36 -11.92 6.42
N ILE A 31 5.44 -10.77 5.75
CA ILE A 31 5.08 -10.61 4.34
C ILE A 31 6.01 -11.47 3.47
N GLU A 32 7.32 -11.35 3.69
CA GLU A 32 8.35 -12.11 2.96
C GLU A 32 8.13 -13.62 3.11
N LYS A 33 7.93 -14.09 4.35
CA LYS A 33 7.66 -15.51 4.62
C LYS A 33 6.43 -16.00 3.87
N ASP A 34 5.30 -15.31 3.97
CA ASP A 34 4.05 -15.73 3.31
C ASP A 34 4.11 -15.65 1.79
N PHE A 35 4.91 -14.72 1.25
CA PHE A 35 5.18 -14.61 -0.18
C PHE A 35 6.02 -15.80 -0.69
N ILE A 36 7.10 -16.15 0.01
CA ILE A 36 7.96 -17.31 -0.32
C ILE A 36 7.16 -18.62 -0.20
N ASP A 37 6.34 -18.75 0.86
CA ASP A 37 5.46 -19.89 1.10
C ASP A 37 4.27 -19.96 0.10
N LYS A 38 4.16 -19.01 -0.84
CA LYS A 38 3.06 -18.87 -1.83
C LYS A 38 1.66 -18.74 -1.20
N LYS A 39 1.58 -18.33 0.07
CA LYS A 39 0.33 -18.03 0.78
C LYS A 39 -0.22 -16.64 0.44
N LEU A 40 0.68 -15.74 0.03
CA LEU A 40 0.36 -14.41 -0.48
C LEU A 40 0.62 -14.36 -1.98
N HIS A 41 -0.43 -14.14 -2.78
CA HIS A 41 -0.31 -14.08 -4.22
C HIS A 41 0.33 -12.76 -4.70
N PRO A 42 1.16 -12.77 -5.77
CA PRO A 42 1.81 -11.55 -6.25
C PRO A 42 0.85 -10.42 -6.65
N LEU A 43 -0.32 -10.75 -7.21
CA LEU A 43 -1.32 -9.75 -7.57
C LEU A 43 -1.88 -9.05 -6.32
N ASP A 44 -2.19 -9.81 -5.27
CA ASP A 44 -2.77 -9.28 -4.03
C ASP A 44 -1.78 -8.33 -3.36
N LEU A 45 -0.50 -8.73 -3.30
CA LEU A 45 0.56 -7.89 -2.76
C LEU A 45 0.73 -6.59 -3.57
N LYS A 46 0.76 -6.69 -4.91
CA LYS A 46 0.89 -5.51 -5.78
C LYS A 46 -0.27 -4.53 -5.60
N ASN A 47 -1.50 -5.04 -5.54
CA ASN A 47 -2.68 -4.20 -5.35
C ASN A 47 -2.66 -3.51 -3.99
N ALA A 48 -2.36 -4.25 -2.91
CA ALA A 48 -2.26 -3.68 -1.58
C ALA A 48 -1.17 -2.60 -1.46
N VAL A 49 0.00 -2.81 -2.10
CA VAL A 49 1.07 -1.80 -2.15
C VAL A 49 0.65 -0.58 -2.98
N ALA A 50 -0.02 -0.78 -4.12
CA ALA A 50 -0.51 0.31 -4.96
C ALA A 50 -1.51 1.19 -4.21
N ASP A 51 -2.42 0.58 -3.45
CA ASP A 51 -3.39 1.30 -2.62
C ASP A 51 -2.71 2.14 -1.53
N GLU A 52 -1.72 1.59 -0.83
CA GLU A 52 -0.94 2.32 0.18
C GLU A 52 -0.16 3.50 -0.44
N ILE A 53 0.46 3.29 -1.60
CA ILE A 53 1.15 4.36 -2.33
C ILE A 53 0.15 5.44 -2.76
N ASN A 54 -1.02 5.05 -3.28
CA ASN A 54 -2.05 6.01 -3.64
C ASN A 54 -2.48 6.84 -2.42
N ASN A 55 -2.79 6.19 -1.29
CA ASN A 55 -3.16 6.88 -0.06
C ASN A 55 -2.07 7.85 0.45
N LEU A 56 -0.80 7.45 0.35
CA LEU A 56 0.34 8.29 0.69
C LEU A 56 0.44 9.53 -0.22
N LEU A 57 0.13 9.37 -1.51
CA LEU A 57 0.22 10.43 -2.51
C LEU A 57 -1.05 11.30 -2.62
N GLU A 58 -2.20 10.83 -2.13
CA GLU A 58 -3.47 11.56 -2.17
C GLU A 58 -3.41 13.02 -1.68
N PRO A 59 -2.76 13.36 -0.55
CA PRO A 59 -2.69 14.75 -0.10
C PRO A 59 -1.93 15.63 -1.09
N ILE A 60 -0.86 15.10 -1.69
CA ILE A 60 -0.06 15.81 -2.70
C ILE A 60 -0.88 16.01 -3.98
N ARG A 61 -1.59 14.97 -4.45
CA ARG A 61 -2.42 15.02 -5.66
C ARG A 61 -3.59 16.00 -5.52
N LYS A 62 -4.14 16.16 -4.32
CA LYS A 62 -5.27 17.06 -4.04
C LYS A 62 -4.84 18.51 -3.78
N ASP A 63 -3.55 18.77 -3.58
CA ASP A 63 -3.06 20.11 -3.29
C ASP A 63 -3.23 21.03 -4.52
N LYS A 64 -4.00 22.10 -4.36
CA LYS A 64 -4.33 23.03 -5.45
C LYS A 64 -3.11 23.85 -5.90
N LEU A 65 -2.22 24.20 -4.97
CA LEU A 65 -1.04 24.99 -5.27
C LEU A 65 -0.03 24.16 -6.06
N ILE A 66 0.25 22.94 -5.62
CA ILE A 66 1.14 22.01 -6.33
C ILE A 66 0.61 21.77 -7.75
N ASN A 67 -0.69 21.52 -7.91
CA ASN A 67 -1.30 21.34 -9.22
C ASN A 67 -1.20 22.58 -10.13
N LYS A 68 -1.30 23.80 -9.56
CA LYS A 68 -1.10 25.04 -10.31
C LYS A 68 0.34 25.17 -10.79
N LEU A 69 1.32 25.02 -9.88
CA LEU A 69 2.74 25.14 -10.19
C LEU A 69 3.20 24.08 -11.21
N TYR A 70 2.70 22.85 -11.09
CA TYR A 70 2.98 21.79 -12.04
C TYR A 70 2.53 22.16 -13.47
N LYS A 71 1.32 22.71 -13.63
CA LYS A 71 0.82 23.17 -14.94
C LYS A 71 1.65 24.30 -15.51
N GLU A 72 2.10 25.25 -14.69
CA GLU A 72 2.91 26.38 -15.16
C GLU A 72 4.33 25.95 -15.58
N ALA A 73 4.90 24.93 -14.95
CA ALA A 73 6.26 24.49 -15.21
C ALA A 73 6.39 23.47 -16.36
N TYR A 74 5.38 22.62 -16.57
CA TYR A 74 5.47 21.45 -17.43
C TYR A 74 4.33 21.29 -18.45
N SER A 75 3.34 22.20 -18.49
CA SER A 75 2.26 22.23 -19.50
C SER A 75 2.36 23.47 -20.37
#